data_AF-A0A8I1WKZ5-F1
#
_entry.id   AF-A0A8I1WKZ5-F1
#
_cell.length_a   1.000
_cell.length_b   1.000
_cell.length_c   1.000
_cell.angle_alpha   90.00
_cell.angle_beta   90.00
_cell.angle_gamma   90.00
#
_symmetry.space_group_name_H-M   'P 1'
#
loop_
_entity.id
_entity.type
_entity.pdbx_description
1 polymer ?
#
loop_
_entity_poly.entity_id
_entity_poly.type
_entity_poly.pdbx_seq_one_letter_code
_entity_poly.pdbx_strand_id
1 'polypeptide(L)'
;MKELYENIRDRRVALKMTQQELAKKLGYKSTSTIAKIESGENDIPQAKLAAFANALNTTPAELLGLKIITLGPDDPEDKETVVIAKGKPQLAELIHQLDSLSEKDLDRVISVVGPLIRNFLSGEDFNWNMKVRRESHPVE
;
A
#
# COMPACT_ATOMS: atom_id res chain seq x y z
N MET A 1 14.51 5.62 1.75
CA MET A 1 14.21 6.66 2.76
C MET A 1 13.91 8.05 2.15
N LYS A 2 14.38 8.37 0.93
CA LYS A 2 13.99 9.62 0.22
C LYS A 2 12.48 9.81 0.03
N GLU A 3 11.75 8.72 -0.19
CA GLU A 3 10.32 8.80 -0.50
C GLU A 3 9.47 9.46 0.59
N LEU A 4 9.79 9.27 1.87
CA LEU A 4 9.02 9.87 2.97
C LEU A 4 9.07 11.41 2.92
N TYR A 5 10.28 11.96 2.79
CA TYR A 5 10.51 13.40 2.78
C TYR A 5 9.92 14.05 1.53
N GLU A 6 10.05 13.38 0.38
CA GLU A 6 9.42 13.78 -0.88
C GLU A 6 7.88 13.76 -0.75
N ASN A 7 7.29 12.70 -0.19
CA ASN A 7 5.84 12.61 0.03
C ASN A 7 5.32 13.71 0.98
N ILE A 8 6.07 14.05 2.03
CA ILE A 8 5.74 15.17 2.95
C ILE A 8 5.69 16.48 2.17
N ARG A 9 6.72 16.77 1.36
CA ARG A 9 6.80 17.98 0.55
C ARG A 9 5.67 18.04 -0.47
N ASP A 10 5.46 16.96 -1.21
CA ASP A 10 4.44 16.87 -2.25
C ASP A 10 3.05 17.08 -1.68
N ARG A 11 2.75 16.46 -0.53
CA ARG A 11 1.46 16.64 0.11
C ARG A 11 1.26 18.06 0.63
N ARG A 12 2.30 18.67 1.20
CA ARG A 12 2.25 20.07 1.63
C ARG A 12 1.96 21.01 0.46
N VAL A 13 2.65 20.82 -0.67
CA VAL A 13 2.47 21.62 -1.89
C VAL A 13 1.08 21.41 -2.49
N ALA A 14 0.59 20.17 -2.54
CA ALA A 14 -0.76 19.85 -3.03
C ALA A 14 -1.86 20.54 -2.21
N LEU A 15 -1.64 20.69 -0.90
CA LEU A 15 -2.51 21.43 0.00
C LEU A 15 -2.28 22.95 -0.02
N LYS A 16 -1.40 23.46 -0.89
CA LYS A 16 -1.01 24.87 -1.00
C LYS A 16 -0.52 25.48 0.32
N MET A 17 0.08 24.67 1.19
CA MET A 17 0.65 25.13 2.46
C MET A 17 2.11 25.52 2.30
N THR A 18 2.53 26.58 2.98
CA THR A 18 3.92 26.97 3.14
C THR A 18 4.62 26.11 4.19
N GLN A 19 5.96 26.06 4.17
CA GLN A 19 6.73 25.37 5.21
C GLN A 19 6.51 26.01 6.60
N GLN A 20 6.22 27.32 6.64
CA GLN A 20 5.91 28.04 7.88
C GLN A 20 4.57 27.63 8.48
N GLU A 21 3.55 27.47 7.64
CA GLU A 21 2.24 26.99 8.09
C GLU A 21 2.30 25.55 8.59
N LEU A 22 3.04 24.68 7.90
CA LEU A 22 3.25 23.31 8.37
C LEU A 22 4.01 23.27 9.70
N ALA A 23 5.06 24.08 9.85
CA ALA A 23 5.80 24.22 11.11
C ALA A 23 4.88 24.66 12.25
N LYS A 24 4.02 25.66 12.01
CA LYS A 24 3.05 26.16 13.00
C LYS A 24 2.05 25.09 13.40
N LYS A 25 1.51 24.32 12.45
CA LYS A 25 0.59 23.20 12.73
C LYS A 25 1.22 22.11 13.61
N LEU A 26 2.51 21.85 13.43
CA LEU A 26 3.26 20.81 14.14
C LEU A 26 3.96 21.30 15.41
N GLY A 27 3.78 22.58 15.78
CA GLY A 27 4.38 23.19 16.96
C GLY A 27 5.89 23.40 16.86
N TYR A 28 6.46 23.44 15.65
CA TYR A 28 7.87 23.77 15.46
C TYR A 28 8.09 25.28 15.52
N LYS A 29 9.15 25.69 16.24
CA LYS A 29 9.52 27.11 16.42
C LYS A 29 10.13 27.74 15.17
N SER A 30 10.66 26.93 14.24
CA SER A 30 11.37 27.42 13.06
C SER A 30 10.89 26.71 11.80
N THR A 31 10.74 27.49 10.73
CA THR A 31 10.46 27.01 9.37
C THR A 31 11.58 26.15 8.82
N SER A 32 12.83 26.42 9.24
CA SER A 32 14.03 25.69 8.84
C SER A 32 13.95 24.20 9.20
N THR A 33 13.26 23.83 10.28
CA THR A 33 13.07 22.42 10.65
C THR A 33 12.31 21.66 9.58
N ILE A 34 11.25 22.24 9.03
CA ILE A 34 10.47 21.62 7.95
C ILE A 34 11.31 21.55 6.67
N ALA A 35 12.05 22.61 6.32
CA ALA A 35 12.91 22.60 5.14
C ALA A 35 13.97 21.48 5.18
N LYS A 36 14.59 21.27 6.35
CA LYS A 36 15.57 20.19 6.58
C LYS A 36 14.95 18.80 6.56
N ILE A 37 13.70 18.68 7.00
CA ILE A 37 12.96 17.41 6.90
C ILE A 37 12.66 17.11 5.44
N GLU A 38 12.13 18.08 4.68
CA GLU A 38 11.79 17.90 3.26
C GLU A 38 13.02 17.66 2.37
N SER A 39 14.20 18.12 2.76
CA SER A 39 15.46 17.80 2.07
C SER A 39 16.07 16.47 2.48
N GLY A 40 15.55 15.84 3.55
CA GLY A 40 16.10 14.62 4.14
C GLY A 40 17.38 14.83 4.96
N GLU A 41 17.73 16.08 5.28
CA GLU A 41 18.83 16.39 6.20
C GLU A 41 18.49 15.99 7.64
N ASN A 42 17.22 16.20 8.04
CA ASN A 42 16.70 15.81 9.35
C ASN A 42 15.61 14.75 9.20
N ASP A 43 15.70 13.67 9.97
CA ASP A 43 14.63 12.69 10.05
C ASP A 43 13.47 13.20 10.94
N ILE A 44 12.28 12.65 10.72
CA ILE A 44 11.14 12.86 11.61
C ILE A 44 11.21 11.85 12.77
N PRO A 45 10.97 12.27 14.02
CA PRO A 45 10.75 11.32 15.10
C PRO A 45 9.54 10.45 14.79
N GLN A 46 9.64 9.13 14.98
CA GLN A 46 8.54 8.19 14.72
C GLN A 46 7.25 8.60 15.45
N ALA A 47 7.36 9.10 16.69
CA ALA A 47 6.25 9.60 17.49
C ALA A 47 5.51 10.81 16.86
N LYS A 48 6.16 11.52 15.93
CA LYS A 48 5.56 12.66 15.22
C LYS A 48 5.00 12.30 13.85
N LEU A 49 5.24 11.09 13.33
CA LEU A 49 4.73 10.69 12.01
C LEU A 49 3.19 10.82 11.93
N ALA A 50 2.47 10.42 12.98
CA ALA A 50 1.01 10.58 13.05
C ALA A 50 0.58 12.07 13.03
N ALA A 51 1.34 12.94 13.72
CA ALA A 51 1.06 14.38 13.71
C ALA A 51 1.30 15.00 12.32
N PHE A 52 2.35 14.57 11.61
CA PHE A 52 2.60 14.97 10.23
C PHE A 52 1.46 14.54 9.30
N ALA A 53 1.04 13.28 9.39
CA ALA A 53 -0.07 12.74 8.60
C ALA A 53 -1.36 13.56 8.81
N ASN A 54 -1.70 13.83 10.08
CA ASN A 54 -2.85 14.65 10.44
C ASN A 54 -2.74 16.09 9.91
N ALA A 55 -1.58 16.74 10.05
CA ALA A 55 -1.37 18.10 9.56
C ALA A 55 -1.47 18.23 8.03
N LEU A 56 -1.14 17.13 7.33
CA LEU A 56 -1.10 16.99 5.87
C LEU A 56 -2.35 16.30 5.29
N ASN A 57 -3.42 16.11 6.07
CA ASN A 57 -4.66 15.46 5.65
C ASN A 57 -4.39 14.16 4.83
N THR A 58 -3.61 13.25 5.40
CA THR A 58 -3.19 11.97 4.80
C THR A 58 -2.96 10.96 5.92
N THR A 59 -2.56 9.72 5.59
CA THR A 59 -2.24 8.69 6.58
C THR A 59 -0.73 8.51 6.77
N PRO A 60 -0.27 7.98 7.93
CA PRO A 60 1.13 7.59 8.11
C PRO A 60 1.63 6.63 7.03
N ALA A 61 0.76 5.70 6.61
CA ALA A 61 1.08 4.72 5.57
C ALA A 61 1.35 5.40 4.23
N GLU A 62 0.49 6.33 3.80
CA GLU A 62 0.69 7.09 2.56
C GLU A 62 1.96 7.94 2.59
N LEU A 63 2.30 8.57 3.71
CA LEU A 63 3.56 9.31 3.86
C LEU A 63 4.77 8.38 3.70
N LEU A 64 4.69 7.15 4.19
CA LEU A 64 5.71 6.13 4.00
C LEU A 64 5.70 5.52 2.58
N GLY A 65 4.84 6.00 1.69
CA GLY A 65 4.68 5.48 0.33
C GLY A 65 3.91 4.16 0.27
N LEU A 66 3.20 3.79 1.33
CA LEU A 66 2.40 2.57 1.35
C LEU A 66 1.02 2.86 0.75
N LYS A 67 0.56 1.97 -0.13
CA LYS A 67 -0.80 1.98 -0.66
C LYS A 67 -1.71 1.17 0.26
N ILE A 68 -2.76 1.81 0.77
CA ILE A 68 -3.79 1.14 1.56
C ILE A 68 -4.85 0.60 0.59
N ILE A 69 -5.21 -0.66 0.75
CA ILE A 69 -6.40 -1.25 0.15
C ILE A 69 -7.37 -1.56 1.27
N THR A 70 -8.61 -1.15 1.07
CA THR A 70 -9.74 -1.48 1.94
C THR A 70 -10.57 -2.53 1.23
N LEU A 71 -10.77 -3.67 1.89
CA LEU A 71 -11.49 -4.84 1.37
C LEU A 71 -12.78 -5.03 2.16
N GLY A 72 -13.83 -5.48 1.48
CA GLY A 72 -15.14 -5.74 2.08
C GLY A 72 -16.25 -4.76 1.66
N PRO A 73 -17.51 -5.05 2.05
CA PRO A 73 -18.67 -4.22 1.72
C PRO A 73 -18.52 -2.79 2.24
N ASP A 74 -19.32 -1.83 1.74
CA ASP A 74 -19.20 -0.40 2.08
C ASP A 74 -19.35 -0.07 3.59
N ASP A 75 -19.77 -1.03 4.40
CA ASP A 75 -19.87 -0.92 5.86
C ASP A 75 -18.48 -0.76 6.52
N PRO A 76 -18.24 0.32 7.30
CA PRO A 76 -16.97 0.55 7.99
C PRO A 76 -16.59 -0.48 9.06
N GLU A 77 -17.53 -1.29 9.58
CA GLU A 77 -17.25 -2.21 10.70
C GLU A 77 -16.69 -3.58 10.25
N ASP A 78 -16.93 -4.00 9.00
CA ASP A 78 -16.50 -5.31 8.47
C ASP A 78 -15.34 -5.23 7.46
N LYS A 79 -14.62 -4.11 7.43
CA LYS A 79 -13.52 -3.88 6.47
C LYS A 79 -12.17 -4.36 7.00
N GLU A 80 -11.46 -5.16 6.21
CA GLU A 80 -10.04 -5.42 6.43
C GLU A 80 -9.17 -4.42 5.67
N THR A 81 -8.13 -3.91 6.32
CA THR A 81 -7.16 -3.00 5.70
C THR A 81 -5.84 -3.71 5.44
N VAL A 82 -5.40 -3.68 4.18
CA VAL A 82 -4.13 -4.27 3.75
C VAL A 82 -3.19 -3.15 3.29
N VAL A 83 -1.95 -3.19 3.78
CA VAL A 83 -0.92 -2.19 3.50
C VAL A 83 0.09 -2.78 2.51
N ILE A 84 0.23 -2.14 1.34
CA ILE A 84 1.10 -2.60 0.25
C ILE A 84 2.20 -1.59 0.00
N ALA A 85 3.45 -2.04 -0.10
CA ALA A 85 4.57 -1.15 -0.45
C ALA A 85 4.41 -0.54 -1.85
N LYS A 86 4.77 0.74 -2.01
CA LYS A 86 4.68 1.52 -3.27
C LYS A 86 5.13 0.78 -4.53
N GLY A 87 6.20 0.00 -4.42
CA GLY A 87 6.83 -0.72 -5.52
C GLY A 87 6.05 -1.95 -6.03
N LYS A 88 4.83 -2.20 -5.53
CA LYS A 88 4.01 -3.36 -5.94
C LYS A 88 2.64 -2.94 -6.50
N PRO A 89 2.57 -2.08 -7.53
CA PRO A 89 1.29 -1.62 -8.08
C PRO A 89 0.46 -2.77 -8.66
N GLN A 90 1.08 -3.77 -9.28
CA GLN A 90 0.34 -4.92 -9.82
C GLN A 90 -0.30 -5.80 -8.74
N LEU A 91 0.29 -5.85 -7.53
CA LEU A 91 -0.29 -6.60 -6.42
C LEU A 91 -1.57 -5.92 -5.93
N ALA A 92 -1.57 -4.60 -5.91
CA ALA A 92 -2.74 -3.84 -5.52
C ALA A 92 -3.91 -4.03 -6.48
N GLU A 93 -3.62 -3.99 -7.78
CA GLU A 93 -4.62 -4.25 -8.82
C GLU A 93 -5.18 -5.67 -8.72
N LEU A 94 -4.30 -6.67 -8.53
CA LEU A 94 -4.71 -8.05 -8.38
C LEU A 94 -5.64 -8.26 -7.18
N ILE A 95 -5.32 -7.64 -6.04
CA ILE A 95 -6.14 -7.74 -4.84
C ILE A 95 -7.55 -7.19 -5.08
N HIS A 96 -7.69 -6.04 -5.74
CA HIS A 96 -9.01 -5.49 -6.09
C HIS A 96 -9.81 -6.42 -7.01
N GLN A 97 -9.14 -7.05 -7.98
CA GLN A 97 -9.80 -8.02 -8.85
C GLN A 97 -10.29 -9.24 -8.07
N LEU A 98 -9.48 -9.75 -7.14
CA LEU A 98 -9.84 -10.89 -6.30
C LEU A 98 -10.99 -10.58 -5.34
N ASP A 99 -11.02 -9.37 -4.77
CA ASP A 99 -12.08 -8.91 -3.86
C ASP A 99 -13.46 -8.83 -4.55
N SER A 100 -13.47 -8.56 -5.86
CA SER A 100 -14.70 -8.48 -6.65
C SER A 100 -15.28 -9.84 -7.07
N LEU A 101 -14.57 -10.94 -6.79
CA LEU A 101 -15.01 -12.29 -7.18
C LEU A 101 -16.08 -12.84 -6.22
N SER A 102 -16.88 -13.78 -6.73
CA SER A 102 -17.72 -14.61 -5.86
C SER A 102 -16.86 -15.50 -4.97
N GLU A 103 -17.35 -15.86 -3.77
CA GLU A 103 -16.63 -16.78 -2.87
C GLU A 103 -16.20 -18.08 -3.56
N LYS A 104 -17.08 -18.64 -4.40
CA LYS A 104 -16.80 -19.87 -5.16
C LYS A 104 -15.67 -19.71 -6.17
N ASP A 105 -15.59 -18.56 -6.85
CA ASP A 105 -14.52 -18.30 -7.82
C ASP A 105 -13.22 -17.92 -7.12
N LEU A 106 -13.31 -17.22 -5.99
CA LEU A 106 -12.16 -16.96 -5.13
C LEU A 106 -11.54 -18.26 -4.61
N ASP A 107 -12.35 -19.22 -4.14
CA ASP A 107 -11.90 -20.54 -3.70
C ASP A 107 -11.17 -21.31 -4.81
N ARG A 108 -11.70 -21.25 -6.04
CA ARG A 108 -11.04 -21.86 -7.20
C ARG A 108 -9.68 -21.24 -7.44
N VAL A 109 -9.57 -19.91 -7.40
CA VAL A 109 -8.28 -19.22 -7.56
C VAL A 109 -7.31 -19.58 -6.45
N ILE A 110 -7.74 -19.55 -5.19
CA ILE A 110 -6.92 -19.89 -4.02
C ILE A 110 -6.44 -21.35 -4.10
N SER A 111 -7.28 -22.27 -4.58
CA SER A 111 -6.91 -23.69 -4.73
C SER A 111 -5.74 -23.90 -5.70
N VAL A 112 -5.62 -23.05 -6.72
CA VAL A 112 -4.52 -23.09 -7.71
C VAL A 112 -3.30 -22.34 -7.22
N VAL A 113 -3.49 -21.13 -6.69
CA VAL A 113 -2.39 -20.22 -6.34
C VAL A 113 -1.74 -20.58 -5.00
N GLY A 114 -2.52 -21.06 -4.02
CA GLY A 114 -2.03 -21.41 -2.68
C GLY A 114 -0.88 -22.43 -2.69
N PRO A 115 -1.00 -23.57 -3.41
CA PRO A 115 0.10 -24.51 -3.58
C PRO A 115 1.33 -23.88 -4.25
N LEU A 116 1.14 -23.05 -5.28
CA LEU A 116 2.25 -22.38 -5.98
C LEU A 116 3.02 -21.44 -5.06
N ILE A 117 2.32 -20.67 -4.22
CA ILE A 117 2.96 -19.77 -3.24
C ILE A 117 3.74 -20.59 -2.21
N ARG A 118 3.14 -21.65 -1.64
CA ARG A 118 3.83 -22.50 -0.66
C ARG A 118 5.11 -23.10 -1.22
N ASN A 119 5.07 -23.59 -2.45
CA ASN A 119 6.24 -24.17 -3.11
C ASN A 119 7.31 -23.11 -3.42
N PHE A 120 6.92 -21.93 -3.89
CA PHE A 120 7.86 -20.82 -4.11
C PHE A 120 8.56 -20.40 -2.81
N LEU A 121 7.83 -20.36 -1.69
CA LEU A 121 8.38 -20.03 -0.38
C LEU A 121 9.21 -21.15 0.25
N SER A 122 8.95 -22.42 -0.09
CA SER A 122 9.75 -23.56 0.39
C SER A 122 11.08 -23.72 -0.35
N GLY A 123 11.26 -23.07 -1.50
CA GLY A 123 12.50 -23.12 -2.29
C GLY A 123 12.71 -24.45 -3.01
N GLU A 124 11.68 -25.29 -3.15
CA GLU A 124 11.74 -26.52 -3.93
C GLU A 124 11.51 -26.21 -5.43
N ASP A 125 12.47 -26.59 -6.29
CA ASP A 125 12.39 -26.39 -7.74
C ASP A 125 11.21 -27.17 -8.34
N PHE A 126 10.20 -26.45 -8.87
CA PHE A 126 9.05 -27.07 -9.51
C PHE A 126 9.26 -27.26 -11.02
N ASN A 127 9.22 -28.52 -11.48
CA ASN A 127 9.25 -28.89 -12.89
C ASN A 127 7.84 -28.72 -13.50
N TRP A 128 7.69 -27.78 -14.44
CA TRP A 128 6.43 -27.24 -15.00
C TRP A 128 5.51 -28.21 -15.77
N ASN A 129 5.71 -29.52 -15.68
CA ASN A 129 4.98 -30.53 -16.46
C ASN A 129 3.77 -31.14 -15.73
N MET A 130 2.94 -30.32 -15.05
CA MET A 130 1.65 -30.81 -14.55
C MET A 130 0.50 -30.34 -15.44
N LYS A 131 0.08 -31.27 -16.30
CA LYS A 131 -1.02 -31.20 -17.27
C LYS A 131 -2.22 -30.38 -16.78
N VAL A 132 -2.44 -29.22 -17.39
CA VAL A 132 -3.77 -28.62 -17.47
C VAL A 132 -4.58 -29.49 -18.42
N ARG A 133 -5.28 -30.51 -17.90
CA ARG A 133 -6.32 -31.20 -18.66
C ARG A 133 -7.47 -30.22 -18.86
N ARG A 134 -7.47 -29.49 -19.97
CA ARG A 134 -8.71 -28.95 -20.53
C ARG A 134 -9.49 -30.14 -21.05
N GLU A 135 -10.51 -30.57 -20.32
CA GLU A 135 -11.56 -31.42 -20.87
C GLU A 135 -12.34 -30.60 -21.90
N SER A 136 -11.83 -30.58 -23.13
CA SER A 136 -12.58 -30.13 -24.29
C SER A 136 -13.71 -31.14 -24.53
N HIS A 137 -14.92 -30.78 -24.08
CA HIS A 137 -16.15 -31.43 -24.51
C HIS A 137 -16.35 -31.09 -26.01
N PRO A 138 -16.54 -32.08 -26.89
CA PRO A 138 -16.90 -31.80 -28.28
C PRO A 138 -18.33 -31.25 -28.32
N VAL A 139 -18.52 -30.16 -29.03
CA VAL A 139 -19.85 -29.65 -29.40
C VAL A 139 -20.26 -30.43 -30.64
N GLU A 140 -21.35 -31.19 -30.55
CA GLU A 140 -22.03 -31.83 -31.70
C GLU A 140 -22.66 -30.78 -32.64
#